data_AF-A0A429DZU1-F1
#
_entry.id   AF-A0A429DZU1-F1
#
_cell.length_a   1.000
_cell.length_b   1.000
_cell.length_c   1.000
_cell.angle_alpha   90.00
_cell.angle_beta   90.00
_cell.angle_gamma   90.00
#
_symmetry.space_group_name_H-M   'P 1'
#
loop_
_entity.id
_entity.type
_entity.pdbx_description
1 polymer ?
#
loop_
_entity_poly.entity_id
_entity_poly.type
_entity_poly.pdbx_seq_one_letter_code
_entity_poly.pdbx_strand_id
1 'polypeptide(L)' 'MDVRKPSAAELGVDLDALDWRRSATPDGAIEVAFAGEWTLLRSTGAPGGLVSVFDEREWACFLDGAKKGEFDRVAD' A
#
# COMPACT_ATOMS: atom_id res chain seq x y z
N MET A 1 14.93 11.73 16.27
CA MET A 1 14.30 12.55 15.21
C MET A 1 12.99 11.89 14.89
N ASP A 2 11.87 12.59 15.09
CA ASP A 2 10.56 12.12 14.66
C ASP A 2 10.53 12.23 13.14
N VAL A 3 10.93 11.15 12.45
CA VAL A 3 10.83 11.07 11.00
C VAL A 3 9.36 10.83 10.71
N ARG A 4 8.62 11.92 10.49
CA ARG A 4 7.24 11.81 10.04
C ARG A 4 7.21 11.06 8.72
N LYS A 5 6.32 10.08 8.66
CA LYS A 5 6.04 9.31 7.46
C LYS A 5 5.59 10.24 6.33
N PRO A 6 6.25 10.22 5.16
CA PRO A 6 5.85 11.07 4.04
C PRO A 6 4.55 10.55 3.42
N SER A 7 3.73 11.48 2.93
CA SER A 7 2.67 11.16 1.98
C SER A 7 3.25 10.85 0.60
N ALA A 8 2.46 10.18 -0.25
CA ALA A 8 2.87 9.91 -1.63
C ALA A 8 3.21 11.18 -2.42
N ALA A 9 2.51 12.29 -2.17
CA ALA A 9 2.77 13.58 -2.79
C ALA A 9 4.12 14.19 -2.34
N GLU A 10 4.47 14.05 -1.06
CA GLU A 10 5.74 14.54 -0.50
C GLU A 10 6.95 13.75 -1.01
N LEU A 11 6.76 12.50 -1.44
CA LEU A 11 7.81 11.72 -2.10
C LEU A 11 8.15 12.23 -3.50
N GLY A 12 7.31 13.09 -4.10
CA GLY A 12 7.51 13.58 -5.47
C GLY A 12 7.39 12.50 -6.54
N VAL A 13 6.70 11.39 -6.21
CA VAL A 13 6.53 10.25 -7.12
C VAL A 13 5.31 10.50 -8.01
N ASP A 14 5.48 10.33 -9.31
CA ASP A 14 4.36 10.28 -10.26
C ASP A 14 3.63 8.94 -10.12
N LEU A 15 2.47 8.96 -9.46
CA LEU A 15 1.68 7.77 -9.17
C LEU A 15 1.13 7.09 -10.44
N ASP A 16 0.94 7.84 -11.52
CA ASP A 16 0.42 7.30 -12.78
C ASP A 16 1.54 6.63 -13.61
N ALA A 17 2.81 6.97 -13.33
CA ALA A 17 3.97 6.38 -13.98
C ALA A 17 4.51 5.11 -13.29
N LEU A 18 3.99 4.75 -12.11
CA LEU A 18 4.43 3.57 -11.38
C LEU A 18 3.93 2.25 -11.99
N ASP A 19 4.74 1.21 -11.88
CA ASP A 19 4.38 -0.16 -12.25
C ASP A 19 3.54 -0.82 -11.13
N TRP A 20 2.22 -0.66 -11.23
CA TRP A 20 1.27 -1.18 -10.25
C TRP A 20 0.98 -2.67 -10.47
N ARG A 21 1.25 -3.47 -9.44
CA ARG A 21 0.87 -4.89 -9.40
C ARG A 21 -0.48 -5.04 -8.75
N ARG A 22 -1.48 -5.42 -9.54
CA ARG A 22 -2.87 -5.59 -9.12
C ARG A 22 -3.14 -7.02 -8.63
N SER A 23 -3.89 -7.17 -7.53
CA SER A 23 -4.36 -8.46 -7.05
C SER A 23 -5.41 -9.07 -8.00
N ALA A 24 -5.58 -10.40 -7.96
CA ALA A 24 -6.42 -11.13 -8.92
C ALA A 24 -7.94 -10.96 -8.70
N THR A 25 -8.37 -10.24 -7.66
CA THR A 25 -9.79 -10.05 -7.36
C THR A 25 -10.46 -9.13 -8.39
N PRO A 26 -11.67 -9.43 -8.88
CA PRO A 26 -12.37 -8.55 -9.83
C PRO A 26 -12.75 -7.20 -9.20
N ASP A 27 -13.36 -7.21 -8.01
CA ASP A 27 -13.81 -6.01 -7.30
C ASP A 27 -12.95 -5.69 -6.08
N GLY A 28 -12.64 -4.41 -5.87
CA GLY A 28 -11.84 -3.98 -4.72
C GLY A 28 -10.40 -4.52 -4.72
N ALA A 29 -9.86 -4.84 -5.90
CA ALA A 29 -8.48 -5.27 -6.03
C ALA A 29 -7.52 -4.26 -5.41
N ILE A 30 -6.50 -4.77 -4.74
CA ILE A 30 -5.43 -3.96 -4.19
C ILE A 30 -4.31 -3.90 -5.22
N GLU A 31 -3.72 -2.72 -5.36
CA GLU A 31 -2.57 -2.48 -6.21
C GLU A 31 -1.38 -2.09 -5.35
N VAL A 32 -0.21 -2.65 -5.67
CA VAL A 32 1.04 -2.37 -4.97
C VAL A 32 2.11 -1.93 -5.97
N ALA A 33 2.83 -0.86 -5.65
CA ALA A 33 3.99 -0.39 -6.43
C ALA A 33 5.18 -0.13 -5.50
N PHE A 34 6.39 -0.20 -6.06
CA PHE A 34 7.63 0.03 -5.33
C PHE A 34 8.32 1.28 -5.89
N ALA A 35 8.72 2.20 -5.02
CA ALA A 35 9.41 3.44 -5.38
C ALA A 35 10.57 3.71 -4.42
N GLY A 36 11.78 3.29 -4.82
CA GLY A 36 12.96 3.37 -3.95
C GLY A 36 12.80 2.48 -2.72
N GLU A 37 12.93 3.05 -1.53
CA GLU A 37 12.75 2.38 -0.24
C GLU A 37 11.28 2.24 0.19
N TRP A 38 10.35 2.85 -0.56
CA TRP A 38 8.94 2.91 -0.20
C TRP A 38 8.11 1.88 -0.97
N THR A 39 7.17 1.27 -0.26
CA THR A 39 6.10 0.46 -0.85
C THR A 39 4.80 1.25 -0.80
N LEU A 40 4.11 1.37 -1.93
CA LEU A 40 2.85 2.08 -2.06
C LEU A 40 1.72 1.08 -2.26
N LEU A 41 0.60 1.30 -1.59
CA LEU A 41 -0.60 0.47 -1.67
C LEU A 41 -1.82 1.35 -1.93
N ARG A 42 -2.68 0.94 -2.87
CA ARG A 42 -3.98 1.59 -3.12
C ARG A 42 -5.04 0.56 -3.51
N SER A 43 -6.31 0.99 -3.48
CA SER A 43 -7.40 0.22 -4.08
C SER A 43 -7.56 0.59 -5.56
N THR A 44 -7.81 -0.42 -6.39
CA THR A 44 -8.07 -0.24 -7.83
C THR A 44 -9.28 0.67 -8.03
N GLY A 45 -9.19 1.61 -8.97
CA GLY A 45 -10.35 2.39 -9.42
C GLY A 45 -10.86 3.41 -8.40
N ALA A 46 -10.05 3.82 -7.43
CA ALA A 46 -10.34 4.93 -6.55
C ALA A 46 -9.73 6.23 -7.13
N PRO A 47 -10.45 7.00 -7.99
CA PRO A 47 -9.99 8.31 -8.44
C PRO A 47 -9.84 9.25 -7.24
N GLY A 48 -8.65 9.83 -7.06
CA GLY A 48 -8.30 10.58 -5.83
C GLY A 48 -8.15 9.70 -4.58
N GLY A 49 -8.08 8.38 -4.76
CA GLY A 49 -7.94 7.41 -3.68
C GLY A 49 -6.65 7.59 -2.90
N LEU A 50 -6.74 7.44 -1.58
CA LEU A 50 -5.58 7.51 -0.70
C LEU A 50 -4.58 6.41 -1.05
N VAL A 51 -3.31 6.80 -1.17
CA VAL A 51 -2.19 5.87 -1.33
C VAL A 51 -1.49 5.75 0.01
N SER A 52 -1.44 4.53 0.55
CA SER A 52 -0.68 4.22 1.74
C SER A 52 0.78 4.02 1.36
N VAL A 53 1.66 4.79 1.98
CA VAL A 53 3.12 4.63 1.90
C VAL A 53 3.56 3.68 3.00
N PHE A 54 4.60 2.88 2.81
CA PHE A 54 5.20 2.01 3.82
C PHE A 54 6.72 2.01 3.65
N ASP A 55 7.46 2.12 4.75
CA ASP A 55 8.88 1.74 4.73
C ASP A 55 9.04 0.21 4.77
N GLU A 56 10.27 -0.28 4.61
CA GLU A 56 10.60 -1.71 4.60
C GLU A 56 10.08 -2.47 5.84
N ARG A 57 10.22 -1.89 7.04
CA ARG A 57 9.85 -2.53 8.31
C ARG A 57 8.34 -2.55 8.47
N GLU A 58 7.69 -1.44 8.17
CA GLU A 58 6.22 -1.37 8.19
C GLU A 58 5.61 -2.36 7.21
N TRP A 59 6.16 -2.47 6.00
CA TRP A 59 5.70 -3.41 4.99
C TRP A 59 5.89 -4.87 5.42
N ALA A 60 7.06 -5.20 5.99
CA ALA A 60 7.30 -6.53 6.54
C ALA A 60 6.31 -6.90 7.65
N CYS A 61 6.03 -5.95 8.55
CA CYS A 61 5.03 -6.12 9.61
C CYS A 61 3.62 -6.33 9.05
N PHE A 62 3.21 -5.51 8.08
CA PHE A 62 1.93 -5.64 7.39
C PHE A 62 1.77 -7.02 6.74
N LEU A 63 2.80 -7.50 6.04
CA LEU A 63 2.78 -8.81 5.39
C LEU A 63 2.73 -9.97 6.40
N ASP A 64 3.44 -9.86 7.52
CA ASP A 64 3.39 -10.86 8.59
C ASP A 64 1.99 -10.96 9.19
N GLY A 65 1.38 -9.82 9.52
CA GLY A 65 0.00 -9.76 10.02
C GLY A 65 -1.03 -10.30 9.03
N ALA A 66 -0.91 -9.91 7.75
CA ALA A 66 -1.77 -10.41 6.69
C ALA A 66 -1.68 -11.94 6.53
N LYS A 67 -0.47 -12.51 6.56
CA LYS A 67 -0.26 -13.97 6.49
C LYS A 67 -0.82 -14.70 7.71
N LYS A 68 -0.84 -14.05 8.87
CA LYS A 68 -1.42 -14.58 10.12
C LYS A 68 -2.94 -14.45 10.18
N GLY A 69 -3.57 -13.84 9.18
CA GLY A 69 -5.02 -13.65 9.14
C GLY A 69 -5.51 -12.57 10.11
N GLU A 70 -4.66 -11.62 10.53
CA GLU A 70 -5.07 -10.55 11.46
C GLU A 70 -6.20 -9.67 10.90
N PHE A 71 -6.37 -9.66 9.58
CA PHE A 71 -7.41 -8.91 8.88
C PHE A 71 -8.63 -9.76 8.49
N ASP A 72 -8.63 -11.06 8.79
CA ASP A 72 -9.66 -12.00 8.31
C ASP A 72 -11.02 -11.84 8.99
N ARG A 73 -11.15 -10.96 10.00
CA ARG A 73 -12.34 -10.72 10.83
C ARG A 73 -13.27 -11.95 10.89
N VAL A 74 -13.16 -12.74 11.96
CA VAL A 74 -14.28 -13.60 12.35
C VAL A 74 -15.46 -12.67 12.64
N ALA A 75 -16.43 -12.61 11.73
CA ALA A 75 -17.70 -11.99 12.04
C ALA A 75 -18.31 -12.81 13.18
N ASP A 76 -18.53 -12.18 14.33
CA ASP A 76 -19.49 -12.68 15.32
C ASP A 76 -20.90 -12.38 14.81
#